data_AF-A0A6L3JPI2-F1
#
_entry.id   AF-A0A6L3JPI2-F1
#
_cell.length_a   1.000
_cell.length_b   1.000
_cell.length_c   1.000
_cell.angle_alpha   90.00
_cell.angle_beta   90.00
_cell.angle_gamma   90.00
#
_symmetry.space_group_name_H-M   'P 1'
#
loop_
_entity.id
_entity.type
_entity.pdbx_description
1 polymer ?
#
loop_
_entity_poly.entity_id
_entity_poly.type
_entity_poly.pdbx_seq_one_letter_code
_entity_poly.pdbx_strand_id
1 'polypeptide(L)'
;AGGGDVILIPELSYDIHNIGNTIIERLKKGKPYSIVVVAEGIQTMDGKKAAEYIAQEIEYETGFETRETVLGYIQRGGSPTPYDRNLATRMGGHATELIASGQFGRMVSLQGAEIGSISLNEVAGKLKLVNENHDLIVQGKRMGICFG
;
A
#
# COMPACT_ATOMS: atom_id res chain seq x y z
N ALA A 1 8.03 7.58 -2.51
CA ALA A 1 9.23 6.72 -2.42
C ALA A 1 9.60 6.04 -3.75
N GLY A 2 8.64 5.56 -4.57
CA GLY A 2 8.94 4.95 -5.88
C GLY A 2 8.52 5.74 -7.13
N GLY A 3 7.83 6.88 -6.98
CA GLY A 3 7.38 7.70 -8.11
C GLY A 3 6.24 7.07 -8.93
N GLY A 4 5.35 6.30 -8.30
CA GLY A 4 4.16 5.76 -8.96
C GLY A 4 3.24 6.88 -9.44
N ASP A 5 2.83 6.79 -10.71
CA ASP A 5 1.95 7.76 -11.36
C ASP A 5 0.47 7.35 -11.23
N VAL A 6 0.24 6.04 -11.15
CA VAL A 6 -1.04 5.42 -10.82
C VAL A 6 -0.81 4.47 -9.65
N ILE A 7 -1.65 4.55 -8.62
CA ILE A 7 -1.56 3.69 -7.43
C ILE A 7 -2.93 3.09 -7.15
N LEU A 8 -3.04 1.76 -7.27
CA LEU A 8 -4.29 1.03 -7.03
C LEU A 8 -4.19 0.31 -5.69
N ILE A 9 -5.12 0.60 -4.78
CA ILE A 9 -5.27 -0.08 -3.49
C ILE A 9 -6.68 -0.64 -3.30
N PRO A 10 -6.88 -1.73 -2.53
CA PRO A 10 -8.18 -2.40 -2.42
C PRO A 10 -9.27 -1.52 -1.79
N GLU A 11 -8.89 -0.52 -1.00
CA GLU A 11 -9.82 0.39 -0.34
C GLU A 11 -10.43 1.44 -1.27
N LEU A 12 -9.87 1.63 -2.47
CA LEU A 12 -10.33 2.61 -3.45
C LEU A 12 -10.81 1.90 -4.72
N SER A 13 -12.01 2.25 -5.19
CA SER A 13 -12.48 1.83 -6.50
C SER A 13 -11.64 2.45 -7.60
N TYR A 14 -11.48 1.74 -8.71
CA TYR A 14 -10.71 2.17 -9.86
C TYR A 14 -11.50 2.01 -11.15
N ASP A 15 -11.16 2.81 -12.16
CA ASP A 15 -11.73 2.74 -13.49
C ASP A 15 -10.58 2.64 -14.52
N ILE A 16 -10.60 1.58 -15.34
CA ILE A 16 -9.57 1.32 -16.37
C ILE A 16 -9.47 2.48 -17.37
N HIS A 17 -10.60 3.08 -17.76
CA HIS A 17 -10.63 4.20 -18.69
C HIS A 17 -9.98 5.45 -18.06
N ASN A 18 -10.22 5.71 -16.78
CA ASN A 18 -9.55 6.80 -16.06
C ASN A 18 -8.03 6.59 -15.96
N ILE A 19 -7.61 5.35 -15.67
CA ILE A 19 -6.19 4.97 -15.66
C ILE A 19 -5.56 5.18 -17.05
N GLY A 20 -6.23 4.71 -18.11
CA GLY A 20 -5.77 4.88 -19.50
C GLY A 20 -5.65 6.34 -19.90
N ASN A 21 -6.66 7.16 -19.60
CA ASN A 21 -6.63 8.59 -19.84
C ASN A 21 -5.47 9.28 -19.11
N THR A 22 -5.21 8.92 -17.86
CA THR A 22 -4.08 9.42 -17.09
C THR A 22 -2.75 9.12 -17.79
N ILE A 23 -2.56 7.89 -18.28
CA ILE A 23 -1.34 7.47 -18.97
C ILE A 23 -1.17 8.25 -20.29
N ILE A 24 -2.24 8.39 -21.06
CA ILE A 24 -2.24 9.14 -22.34
C ILE A 24 -1.92 10.62 -22.12
N GLU A 25 -2.50 11.25 -21.10
CA GLU A 25 -2.21 12.65 -20.77
C GLU A 25 -0.75 12.87 -20.38
N ARG A 26 -0.16 11.93 -19.66
CA ARG A 26 1.26 12.00 -19.29
C ARG A 26 2.16 11.91 -20.51
N LEU A 27 1.84 11.03 -21.46
CA LEU A 27 2.55 10.93 -22.72
C LEU A 27 2.45 12.24 -23.52
N LYS A 28 1.24 12.84 -23.60
CA LYS A 28 1.03 14.16 -24.23
C LYS A 28 1.87 15.27 -23.58
N LYS A 29 2.16 15.17 -22.29
CA LYS A 29 3.07 16.08 -21.54
C LYS A 29 4.56 15.74 -21.74
N GLY A 30 4.89 14.85 -22.67
CA GLY A 30 6.26 14.46 -23.01
C GLY A 30 6.91 13.51 -22.00
N LYS A 31 6.12 12.84 -21.14
CA LYS A 31 6.67 11.83 -20.21
C LYS A 31 6.91 10.52 -20.96
N PRO A 32 8.11 9.94 -20.89
CA PRO A 32 8.47 8.76 -21.69
C PRO A 32 7.89 7.45 -21.15
N TYR A 33 7.43 7.41 -19.91
CA TYR A 33 6.84 6.22 -19.28
C TYR A 33 5.86 6.61 -18.16
N SER A 34 5.07 5.62 -17.73
CA SER A 34 4.25 5.69 -16.52
C SER A 34 4.50 4.46 -15.64
N ILE A 35 4.58 4.65 -14.33
CA ILE A 35 4.70 3.57 -13.35
C ILE A 35 3.34 3.37 -12.68
N VAL A 36 2.81 2.16 -12.80
CA VAL A 36 1.56 1.75 -12.17
C VAL A 36 1.87 0.80 -11.02
N VAL A 37 1.49 1.19 -9.80
CA VAL A 37 1.69 0.40 -8.59
C VAL A 37 0.37 -0.25 -8.21
N VAL A 38 0.33 -1.57 -8.20
CA VAL A 38 -0.91 -2.35 -7.97
C VAL A 38 -0.76 -3.16 -6.70
N ALA A 39 -1.63 -2.92 -5.71
CA ALA A 39 -1.71 -3.76 -4.53
C ALA A 39 -2.24 -5.16 -4.87
N GLU A 40 -1.67 -6.19 -4.25
CA GLU A 40 -2.03 -7.59 -4.53
C GLU A 40 -3.50 -7.94 -4.25
N GLY A 41 -4.16 -7.18 -3.37
CA GLY A 41 -5.55 -7.37 -2.99
C GLY A 41 -6.57 -6.65 -3.88
N ILE A 42 -6.15 -6.04 -4.99
CA ILE A 42 -7.06 -5.42 -5.95
C ILE A 42 -8.02 -6.48 -6.50
N GLN A 43 -9.30 -6.14 -6.58
CA GLN A 43 -10.31 -6.99 -7.19
C GLN A 43 -10.06 -7.10 -8.69
N THR A 44 -9.98 -8.33 -9.19
CA THR A 44 -9.80 -8.66 -10.60
C THR A 44 -10.98 -9.46 -11.13
N MET A 45 -11.18 -9.41 -12.45
CA MET A 45 -12.06 -10.35 -13.13
C MET A 45 -11.33 -11.69 -13.36
N ASP A 46 -12.09 -12.78 -13.36
CA ASP A 46 -11.66 -14.12 -13.80
C ASP A 46 -10.50 -14.76 -13.02
N GLY A 47 -10.24 -14.31 -11.77
CA GLY A 47 -9.23 -14.92 -10.90
C GLY A 47 -7.79 -14.70 -11.35
N LYS A 48 -7.56 -13.80 -12.32
CA LYS A 48 -6.21 -13.37 -12.73
C LYS A 48 -5.49 -12.66 -11.59
N LYS A 49 -4.16 -12.72 -11.59
CA LYS A 49 -3.34 -11.94 -10.64
C LYS A 49 -3.52 -10.44 -10.91
N ALA A 50 -3.56 -9.63 -9.85
CA ALA A 50 -3.77 -8.19 -9.95
C ALA A 50 -2.88 -7.48 -10.99
N ALA A 51 -1.57 -7.73 -10.96
CA ALA A 51 -0.63 -7.11 -11.88
C ALA A 51 -0.85 -7.52 -13.35
N GLU A 52 -1.14 -8.81 -13.58
CA GLU A 52 -1.40 -9.35 -14.93
C GLU A 52 -2.70 -8.77 -15.51
N TYR A 53 -3.76 -8.74 -14.71
CA TYR A 53 -5.05 -8.18 -15.10
C TYR A 53 -4.92 -6.71 -15.49
N ILE A 54 -4.35 -5.88 -14.60
CA ILE A 54 -4.21 -4.44 -14.83
C ILE A 54 -3.32 -4.15 -16.04
N ALA A 55 -2.25 -4.91 -16.27
CA ALA A 55 -1.39 -4.73 -17.43
C ALA A 55 -2.15 -4.98 -18.75
N GLN A 56 -2.91 -6.07 -18.83
CA GLN A 56 -3.72 -6.41 -20.01
C GLN A 56 -4.80 -5.37 -20.29
N GLU A 57 -5.49 -4.90 -19.25
CA GLU A 57 -6.53 -3.88 -19.39
C GLU A 57 -5.96 -2.53 -19.85
N ILE A 58 -4.81 -2.10 -19.31
CA ILE A 58 -4.13 -0.88 -19.75
C ILE A 58 -3.68 -0.99 -21.21
N GLU A 59 -3.11 -2.13 -21.61
CA GLU A 59 -2.66 -2.34 -22.98
C GLU A 59 -3.84 -2.38 -23.96
N TYR A 60 -4.96 -3.01 -23.57
CA TYR A 60 -6.20 -2.98 -24.35
C TYR A 60 -6.75 -1.56 -24.51
N GLU A 61 -6.82 -0.81 -23.41
CA GLU A 61 -7.41 0.53 -23.38
C GLU A 61 -6.55 1.57 -24.11
N THR A 62 -5.22 1.48 -24.01
CA THR A 62 -4.30 2.52 -24.49
C THR A 62 -3.53 2.15 -25.75
N GLY A 63 -3.40 0.86 -26.06
CA GLY A 63 -2.52 0.34 -27.12
C GLY A 63 -1.03 0.45 -26.79
N PHE A 64 -0.65 0.78 -25.56
CA PHE A 64 0.76 0.88 -25.14
C PHE A 64 1.27 -0.45 -24.59
N GLU A 65 2.47 -0.85 -25.03
CA GLU A 65 3.18 -2.01 -24.49
C GLU A 65 3.31 -1.86 -22.97
N THR A 66 2.69 -2.78 -22.23
CA THR A 66 2.67 -2.75 -20.77
C THR A 66 3.40 -3.97 -20.23
N ARG A 67 4.36 -3.74 -19.33
CA ARG A 67 5.15 -4.80 -18.69
C ARG A 67 4.88 -4.83 -17.20
N GLU A 68 4.54 -5.99 -16.70
CA GLU A 68 4.30 -6.24 -15.29
C GLU A 68 5.53 -6.84 -14.59
N THR A 69 5.65 -6.58 -13.28
CA THR A 69 6.66 -7.23 -12.43
C THR A 69 6.04 -7.47 -11.06
N VAL A 70 6.01 -8.74 -10.64
CA VAL A 70 5.50 -9.15 -9.33
C VAL A 70 6.68 -9.37 -8.39
N LEU A 71 6.85 -8.48 -7.40
CA LEU A 71 7.98 -8.55 -6.46
C LEU A 71 7.96 -9.81 -5.58
N GLY A 72 6.77 -10.32 -5.25
CA GLY A 72 6.60 -11.54 -4.46
C GLY A 72 7.32 -11.51 -3.11
N TYR A 73 7.99 -12.62 -2.77
CA TYR A 73 8.62 -12.85 -1.46
C TYR A 73 9.81 -11.94 -1.14
N ILE A 74 10.38 -11.24 -2.12
CA ILE A 74 11.50 -10.33 -1.90
C ILE A 74 11.11 -9.23 -0.90
N GLN A 75 9.84 -8.81 -0.88
CA GLN A 75 9.32 -7.80 0.05
C GLN A 75 9.32 -8.24 1.53
N ARG A 76 9.43 -9.56 1.80
CA ARG A 76 9.49 -10.11 3.17
C ARG A 76 10.91 -10.50 3.58
N GLY A 77 11.88 -10.38 2.68
CA GLY A 77 13.28 -10.70 2.92
C GLY A 77 14.15 -9.45 3.12
N GLY A 78 15.45 -9.68 3.26
CA GLY A 78 16.44 -8.61 3.48
C GLY A 78 16.72 -8.33 4.96
N SER A 79 17.75 -7.51 5.21
CA SER A 79 18.08 -7.08 6.57
C SER A 79 17.15 -5.94 7.01
N PRO A 80 16.64 -5.96 8.25
CA PRO A 80 15.75 -4.91 8.75
C PRO A 80 16.44 -3.54 8.75
N THR A 81 15.68 -2.49 8.45
CA THR A 81 16.21 -1.13 8.43
C THR A 81 16.59 -0.69 9.86
N PRO A 82 17.40 0.38 10.03
CA PRO A 82 17.64 0.94 11.36
C PRO A 82 16.35 1.33 12.09
N TYR A 83 15.33 1.79 11.34
CA TYR A 83 14.01 2.09 11.89
C TYR A 83 13.34 0.83 12.44
N ASP A 84 13.26 -0.25 11.66
CA ASP A 84 12.64 -1.50 12.08
C ASP A 84 13.35 -2.09 13.30
N ARG A 85 14.68 -2.02 13.34
CA ARG A 85 15.48 -2.49 14.49
C ARG A 85 15.15 -1.72 15.76
N ASN A 86 15.15 -0.39 15.69
CA ASN A 86 14.80 0.44 16.85
C ASN A 86 13.34 0.22 17.29
N LEU A 87 12.42 0.10 16.34
CA LEU A 87 11.01 -0.16 16.63
C LEU A 87 10.82 -1.51 17.31
N ALA A 88 11.44 -2.57 16.79
CA ALA A 88 11.37 -3.91 17.36
C ALA A 88 11.94 -3.95 18.79
N THR A 89 13.08 -3.29 19.04
CA THR A 89 13.65 -3.18 20.39
C THR A 89 12.69 -2.47 21.35
N ARG A 90 12.13 -1.33 20.94
CA ARG A 90 11.16 -0.59 21.78
C ARG A 90 9.91 -1.43 22.06
N MET A 91 9.35 -2.09 21.05
CA MET A 91 8.16 -2.93 21.19
C MET A 91 8.42 -4.14 22.10
N GLY A 92 9.55 -4.83 21.93
CA GLY A 92 9.93 -5.97 22.76
C GLY A 92 10.18 -5.62 24.23
N GLY A 93 10.78 -4.45 24.48
CA GLY A 93 10.95 -3.91 25.84
C GLY A 93 9.60 -3.69 26.53
N HIS A 94 8.69 -2.97 25.89
CA HIS A 94 7.35 -2.71 26.45
C HIS A 94 6.53 -3.98 26.63
N ALA A 95 6.68 -4.96 25.73
CA ALA A 95 6.02 -6.26 25.90
C ALA A 95 6.48 -6.97 27.19
N THR A 96 7.78 -6.93 27.48
CA THR A 96 8.35 -7.50 28.72
C THR A 96 7.84 -6.76 29.96
N GLU A 97 7.72 -5.44 29.91
CA GLU A 97 7.17 -4.63 31.02
C GLU A 97 5.69 -4.97 31.30
N LEU A 98 4.88 -5.17 30.26
CA LEU A 98 3.49 -5.61 30.41
C LEU A 98 3.40 -6.98 31.09
N ILE A 99 4.27 -7.92 30.70
CA ILE A 99 4.34 -9.25 31.33
C ILE A 99 4.75 -9.13 32.80
N ALA A 100 5.79 -8.35 33.10
CA ALA A 100 6.29 -8.17 34.46
C ALA A 100 5.25 -7.52 35.39
N SER A 101 4.39 -6.65 34.84
CA SER A 101 3.29 -6.01 35.56
C SER A 101 1.98 -6.81 35.55
N GLY A 102 1.96 -8.03 35.00
CA GLY A 102 0.78 -8.90 34.96
C GLY A 102 -0.34 -8.43 34.01
N GLN A 103 -0.04 -7.52 33.09
CA GLN A 103 -1.00 -6.93 32.15
C GLN A 103 -1.15 -7.78 30.87
N PHE A 104 -1.75 -8.97 31.02
CA PHE A 104 -2.00 -9.89 29.90
C PHE A 104 -3.20 -9.49 29.04
N GLY A 105 -3.32 -10.12 27.85
CA GLY A 105 -4.43 -9.85 26.93
C GLY A 105 -4.33 -8.51 26.21
N ARG A 106 -3.11 -7.96 26.09
CA ARG A 106 -2.82 -6.67 25.47
C ARG A 106 -1.80 -6.82 24.34
N MET A 107 -1.90 -5.95 23.33
CA MET A 107 -0.96 -5.82 22.23
C MET A 107 -0.17 -4.53 22.38
N VAL A 108 1.15 -4.60 22.22
CA VAL A 108 2.00 -3.41 22.11
C VAL A 108 1.74 -2.75 20.76
N SER A 109 1.56 -1.43 20.75
CA SER A 109 1.21 -0.66 19.55
C SER A 109 2.03 0.62 19.46
N LEU A 110 2.37 1.02 18.24
CA LEU A 110 2.93 2.35 17.96
C LEU A 110 1.76 3.32 17.71
N GLN A 111 1.61 4.30 18.60
CA GLN A 111 0.57 5.32 18.58
C GLN A 111 1.21 6.67 18.29
N GLY A 112 1.25 7.06 17.01
CA GLY A 112 2.06 8.19 16.58
C GLY A 112 3.54 7.89 16.74
N ALA A 113 4.24 8.61 17.61
CA ALA A 113 5.65 8.40 17.93
C ALA A 113 5.89 7.52 19.18
N GLU A 114 4.83 7.28 19.97
CA GLU A 114 4.91 6.64 21.27
C GLU A 114 4.55 5.17 21.23
N ILE A 115 5.19 4.38 22.09
CA ILE A 115 4.82 2.97 22.28
C ILE A 115 3.82 2.89 23.42
N GLY A 116 2.66 2.31 23.14
CA GLY A 116 1.60 2.07 24.11
C GLY A 116 1.11 0.62 24.05
N SER A 117 0.01 0.35 24.74
CA SER A 117 -0.67 -0.95 24.65
C SER A 117 -2.18 -0.80 24.56
N ILE A 118 -2.80 -1.68 23.79
CA ILE A 118 -4.25 -1.74 23.59
C ILE A 118 -4.78 -3.13 23.92
N SER A 119 -6.02 -3.26 24.38
CA SER A 119 -6.58 -4.59 24.66
C SER A 119 -6.75 -5.38 23.36
N LEU A 120 -6.43 -6.68 23.37
CA LEU A 120 -6.68 -7.55 22.23
C LEU A 120 -8.17 -7.58 21.85
N ASN A 121 -9.07 -7.52 22.82
CA ASN A 121 -10.51 -7.50 22.57
C ASN A 121 -10.98 -6.25 21.81
N GLU A 122 -10.23 -5.14 21.92
CA GLU A 122 -10.57 -3.91 21.22
C GLU A 122 -10.14 -3.93 19.75
N VAL A 123 -9.13 -4.73 19.40
CA VAL A 123 -8.55 -4.76 18.05
C VAL A 123 -8.81 -6.05 17.28
N ALA A 124 -9.13 -7.15 17.97
CA ALA A 124 -9.39 -8.43 17.34
C ALA A 124 -10.54 -8.31 16.34
N GLY A 125 -10.31 -8.81 15.12
CA GLY A 125 -11.29 -8.78 14.03
C GLY A 125 -11.48 -7.41 13.36
N LYS A 126 -10.74 -6.37 13.76
CA LYS A 126 -10.81 -5.05 13.12
C LYS A 126 -9.68 -4.86 12.13
N LEU A 127 -10.00 -4.26 10.99
CA LEU A 127 -9.04 -3.85 9.98
C LEU A 127 -8.74 -2.35 10.12
N LYS A 128 -7.47 -1.97 9.93
CA LYS A 128 -7.07 -0.58 9.77
C LYS A 128 -7.01 -0.27 8.27
N LEU A 129 -8.12 0.24 7.74
CA LEU A 129 -8.25 0.57 6.32
C LEU A 129 -7.63 1.93 5.99
N VAL A 130 -7.19 2.09 4.74
CA VAL A 130 -6.84 3.40 4.18
C VAL A 130 -8.12 4.11 3.75
N ASN A 131 -8.33 5.34 4.22
CA ASN A 131 -9.48 6.16 3.85
C ASN A 131 -9.11 7.13 2.71
N GLU A 132 -10.09 7.52 1.89
CA GLU A 132 -9.88 8.49 0.80
C GLU A 132 -9.33 9.85 1.28
N ASN A 133 -9.72 10.25 2.49
CA ASN A 133 -9.32 11.49 3.14
C ASN A 133 -7.98 11.37 3.88
N HIS A 134 -7.29 10.23 3.78
CA HIS A 134 -5.98 10.07 4.38
C HIS A 134 -4.99 11.05 3.73
N ASP A 135 -4.15 11.71 4.54
CA ASP A 135 -3.30 12.81 4.07
C ASP A 135 -2.45 12.43 2.84
N LEU A 136 -1.82 11.26 2.85
CA LEU A 136 -1.05 10.77 1.71
C LEU A 136 -1.86 10.59 0.41
N ILE A 137 -3.14 10.21 0.50
CA ILE A 137 -4.02 10.12 -0.69
C ILE A 137 -4.32 11.52 -1.20
N VAL A 138 -4.68 12.44 -0.30
CA VAL A 138 -4.98 13.84 -0.64
C VAL A 138 -3.76 14.53 -1.27
N GLN A 139 -2.58 14.43 -0.65
CA GLN A 139 -1.36 15.00 -1.20
C GLN A 139 -0.95 14.32 -2.50
N GLY A 140 -1.07 13.00 -2.59
CA GLY A 140 -0.80 12.26 -3.83
C GLY A 140 -1.65 12.75 -5.01
N LYS A 141 -2.97 12.88 -4.81
CA LYS A 141 -3.88 13.44 -5.81
C LYS A 141 -3.49 14.86 -6.23
N ARG A 142 -3.12 15.72 -5.27
CA ARG A 142 -2.63 17.09 -5.54
C ARG A 142 -1.32 17.13 -6.33
N MET A 143 -0.48 16.11 -6.18
CA MET A 143 0.75 15.93 -6.96
C MET A 143 0.49 15.32 -8.34
N GLY A 144 -0.77 15.00 -8.67
CA GLY A 144 -1.16 14.43 -9.96
C GLY A 144 -1.08 12.91 -10.04
N ILE A 145 -1.01 12.21 -8.90
CA ILE A 145 -1.10 10.75 -8.85
C ILE A 145 -2.57 10.34 -9.02
N CYS A 146 -2.82 9.40 -9.94
CA CYS A 146 -4.11 8.76 -10.11
C CYS A 146 -4.25 7.59 -9.13
N PHE A 147 -5.41 7.45 -8.48
CA PHE A 147 -5.66 6.37 -7.50
C PHE A 147 -6.68 5.34 -8.01
N GLY A 148 -6.88 5.29 -9.33
CA GLY A 148 -8.02 4.62 -9.96
C GLY A 148 -9.02 5.61 -10.52
#